data_AF-A0A399EYH2-F1
#
_entry.id   AF-A0A399EYH2-F1
#
_cell.length_a   1.000
_cell.length_b   1.000
_cell.length_c   1.000
_cell.angle_alpha   90.00
_cell.angle_beta   90.00
_cell.angle_gamma   90.00
#
_symmetry.space_group_name_H-M   'P 1'
#
loop_
_entity.id
_entity.type
_entity.pdbx_description
1 polymer ?
#
loop_
_entity_poly.entity_id
_entity_poly.type
_entity_poly.pdbx_seq_one_letter_code
_entity_poly.pdbx_strand_id
1 'polypeptide(L)'
;MWKAVEKIFEEQYDKGTEAYRQLPEEKRAFIVDNFHSEVLDYRQKEALVEQLTKLGDYIVLFSGDELAVDEFVIARSLKPLLEFKRCEIQPFGYSLRSQLIRRWYATSDAYTSDVAALRRKCLQVEQFVNNMLGAQLITPYPFAVLIILQQIETSLGHDITSASYSAFCELYVKQQLALMSEVTRIELGTFGAVLEELAYRLYDSGQRTISRPAFEALVAEYSRSKLIKVDPQRLIDALQSRGFLRNIASGVEFLYNYQFHYFTAAHVDSLLKTDPDKGREVVAGLVENLHLENNANILVLLGHLSKDPRIMRAVLENARSLLGTQQACDFDRSTEFVARLTDRVPQLVFRDGDPEANHTEKLKLHDARAEGDQEARTTAETLAQPDPERYDHSVDEIDETLRNFITLNRVSKTVDVMGQMLRSYAGSIDGETKVRAMRECYDLTMRGLGLLYTLIENNLEEAVQFVGELFLERLPTWKSLEKRELEERARHFIFNLCTALAQAFLQRLTNAVGAQNLELVFNSLLEDAPVSYHLIDYCIRTWALDQVDIHRVRELKKLTRSKLLAYTLLMRLTLTHFYLYHVDPRKAQQICAELGIEYRAAMLADLRGRDQKRNPHRG
;
A
#
# COMPACT_ATOMS: atom_id res chain seq x y z
N MET A 1 -41.14 15.23 22.72
CA MET A 1 -39.97 14.40 22.34
C MET A 1 -40.02 12.99 22.92
N TRP A 2 -40.26 12.82 24.22
CA TRP A 2 -40.22 11.51 24.86
C TRP A 2 -41.12 10.44 24.22
N LYS A 3 -42.32 10.81 23.77
CA LYS A 3 -43.21 9.90 23.01
C LYS A 3 -42.62 9.43 21.67
N ALA A 4 -41.83 10.26 21.00
CA ALA A 4 -41.17 9.90 19.73
C ALA A 4 -39.96 8.99 19.99
N VAL A 5 -39.16 9.31 21.02
CA VAL A 5 -38.06 8.46 21.49
C VAL A 5 -38.58 7.10 21.96
N GLU A 6 -39.69 7.08 22.70
CA GLU A 6 -40.36 5.86 23.16
C GLU A 6 -40.79 4.96 22.00
N LYS A 7 -41.45 5.55 21.00
CA LYS A 7 -41.85 4.83 19.80
C LYS A 7 -40.64 4.22 19.07
N ILE A 8 -39.58 5.00 18.84
CA ILE A 8 -38.36 4.52 18.16
C ILE A 8 -37.66 3.43 18.98
N PHE A 9 -37.60 3.59 20.31
CA PHE A 9 -36.98 2.60 21.18
C PHE A 9 -37.75 1.28 21.17
N GLU A 10 -39.08 1.33 21.22
CA GLU A 10 -39.93 0.14 21.12
C GLU A 10 -39.76 -0.54 19.75
N GLU A 11 -39.69 0.23 18.66
CA GLU A 11 -39.44 -0.29 17.31
C GLU A 11 -38.05 -0.94 17.17
N GLN A 12 -37.01 -0.36 17.77
CA GLN A 12 -35.62 -0.85 17.63
C GLN A 12 -35.29 -2.03 18.54
N TYR A 13 -35.81 -2.03 19.77
CA TYR A 13 -35.38 -2.97 20.81
C TYR A 13 -36.47 -3.97 21.24
N ASP A 14 -37.68 -3.84 20.71
CA ASP A 14 -38.85 -4.69 21.04
C ASP A 14 -39.09 -4.81 22.55
N LYS A 15 -38.88 -3.68 23.26
CA LYS A 15 -38.95 -3.58 24.73
C LYS A 15 -39.57 -2.25 25.14
N GLY A 16 -40.35 -2.28 26.22
CA GLY A 16 -40.90 -1.07 26.82
C GLY A 16 -39.83 -0.17 27.43
N THR A 17 -40.03 1.15 27.35
CA THR A 17 -39.02 2.15 27.79
C THR A 17 -38.97 2.39 29.30
N GLU A 18 -39.88 1.80 30.07
CA GLU A 18 -40.05 2.09 31.50
C GLU A 18 -38.81 1.73 32.34
N ALA A 19 -38.20 0.58 32.09
CA ALA A 19 -36.97 0.18 32.78
C ALA A 19 -35.79 1.13 32.45
N TYR A 20 -35.75 1.67 31.24
CA TYR A 20 -34.74 2.64 30.81
C TYR A 20 -35.00 4.03 31.44
N ARG A 21 -36.28 4.45 31.55
CA ARG A 21 -36.70 5.71 32.22
C ARG A 21 -36.27 5.79 33.68
N GLN A 22 -36.36 4.66 34.37
CA GLN A 22 -36.05 4.56 35.79
C GLN A 22 -34.54 4.60 36.06
N LEU A 23 -33.70 4.56 35.01
CA LEU A 23 -32.27 4.73 35.16
C LEU A 23 -31.91 6.19 35.49
N PRO A 24 -30.92 6.40 36.37
CA PRO A 24 -30.26 7.70 36.52
C PRO A 24 -29.78 8.26 35.17
N GLU A 25 -29.74 9.59 35.03
CA GLU A 25 -29.33 10.26 33.78
C GLU A 25 -27.93 9.82 33.32
N GLU A 26 -27.02 9.60 34.27
CA GLU A 26 -25.64 9.18 34.02
C GLU A 26 -25.54 7.75 33.48
N LYS A 27 -26.65 7.01 33.42
CA LYS A 27 -26.73 5.65 32.85
C LYS A 27 -27.54 5.60 31.56
N ARG A 28 -28.07 6.74 31.11
CA ARG A 28 -28.86 6.84 29.88
C ARG A 28 -27.95 7.29 28.74
N ALA A 29 -27.88 6.45 27.72
CA ALA A 29 -27.13 6.73 26.50
C ALA A 29 -28.05 6.80 25.27
N PHE A 30 -27.77 7.71 24.35
CA PHE A 30 -28.40 7.83 23.05
C PHE A 30 -27.35 7.66 21.95
N ILE A 31 -27.66 6.82 20.96
CA ILE A 31 -26.86 6.66 19.74
C ILE A 31 -27.74 7.07 18.58
N VAL A 32 -27.34 8.14 17.90
CA VAL A 32 -28.06 8.67 16.73
C VAL A 32 -27.20 8.41 15.51
N ASP A 33 -27.67 7.54 14.62
CA ASP A 33 -27.01 7.26 13.35
C ASP A 33 -27.50 8.17 12.22
N ASN A 34 -26.65 8.41 11.21
CA ASN A 34 -26.93 9.24 10.05
C ASN A 34 -27.42 10.68 10.36
N PHE A 35 -26.80 11.33 11.35
CA PHE A 35 -27.16 12.68 11.79
C PHE A 35 -26.99 13.75 10.68
N HIS A 36 -26.10 13.52 9.70
CA HIS A 36 -25.95 14.36 8.50
C HIS A 36 -27.18 14.36 7.60
N SER A 37 -28.03 13.33 7.63
CA SER A 37 -29.14 13.18 6.68
C SER A 37 -30.01 14.43 6.53
N GLU A 38 -30.51 14.67 5.32
CA GLU A 38 -31.35 15.82 4.96
C GLU A 38 -32.77 15.77 5.57
N VAL A 39 -33.09 14.71 6.31
CA VAL A 39 -34.42 14.50 6.92
C VAL A 39 -34.77 15.61 7.91
N LEU A 40 -33.78 16.16 8.60
CA LEU A 40 -33.95 17.23 9.57
C LEU A 40 -33.25 18.48 9.11
N ASP A 41 -33.96 19.61 9.16
CA ASP A 41 -33.31 20.90 9.00
C ASP A 41 -32.40 21.20 10.20
N TYR A 42 -31.58 22.22 10.03
CA TYR A 42 -30.57 22.59 10.98
C TYR A 42 -31.15 22.97 12.38
N ARG A 43 -32.28 23.68 12.42
CA ARG A 43 -32.94 24.08 13.69
C ARG A 43 -33.55 22.86 14.38
N GLN A 44 -34.05 21.92 13.60
CA GLN A 44 -34.58 20.66 14.11
C GLN A 44 -33.46 19.77 14.67
N LYS A 45 -32.28 19.75 14.03
CA LYS A 45 -31.07 19.08 14.56
C LYS A 45 -30.61 19.70 15.87
N GLU A 46 -30.58 21.04 15.97
CA GLU A 46 -30.26 21.75 17.22
C GLU A 46 -31.25 21.40 18.34
N ALA A 47 -32.55 21.52 18.06
CA ALA A 47 -33.61 21.19 19.01
C ALA A 47 -33.60 19.71 19.43
N LEU A 48 -33.21 18.80 18.54
CA LEU A 48 -33.03 17.39 18.85
C LEU A 48 -31.90 17.22 19.88
N VAL A 49 -30.72 17.77 19.61
CA VAL A 49 -29.56 17.64 20.50
C VAL A 49 -29.86 18.26 21.88
N GLU A 50 -30.45 19.46 21.93
CA GLU A 50 -30.82 20.13 23.20
C GLU A 50 -31.78 19.31 24.08
N GLN A 51 -32.56 18.44 23.48
CA GLN A 51 -33.55 17.66 24.19
C GLN A 51 -32.99 16.29 24.56
N LEU A 52 -32.13 15.70 23.73
CA LEU A 52 -31.38 14.50 24.10
C LEU A 52 -30.47 14.76 25.31
N THR A 53 -29.82 15.92 25.39
CA THR A 53 -28.98 16.31 26.54
C THR A 53 -29.77 16.46 27.84
N LYS A 54 -31.07 16.72 27.77
CA LYS A 54 -31.97 16.74 28.94
C LYS A 54 -32.42 15.34 29.37
N LEU A 55 -32.16 14.32 28.55
CA LEU A 55 -32.69 12.97 28.73
C LEU A 55 -31.61 11.95 29.06
N GLY A 56 -30.34 12.26 28.88
CA GLY A 56 -29.24 11.34 29.17
C GLY A 56 -27.88 12.01 29.03
N ASP A 57 -26.90 11.42 29.71
CA ASP A 57 -25.56 11.99 29.87
C ASP A 57 -24.59 11.57 28.75
N TYR A 58 -24.86 10.45 28.08
CA TYR A 58 -24.04 9.96 26.97
C TYR A 58 -24.79 10.07 25.64
N ILE A 59 -24.29 10.90 24.72
CA ILE A 59 -24.87 11.04 23.38
C ILE A 59 -23.76 10.81 22.37
N VAL A 60 -23.97 9.84 21.47
CA VAL A 60 -23.07 9.56 20.35
C VAL A 60 -23.83 9.86 19.07
N LEU A 61 -23.29 10.80 18.28
CA LEU A 61 -23.84 11.18 16.98
C LEU A 61 -22.90 10.63 15.90
N PHE A 62 -23.40 9.75 15.05
CA PHE A 62 -22.69 9.31 13.85
C PHE A 62 -23.11 10.16 12.66
N SER A 63 -22.12 10.62 11.92
CA SER A 63 -22.31 11.51 10.79
C SER A 63 -21.26 11.26 9.71
N GLY A 64 -21.60 11.54 8.45
CA GLY A 64 -20.63 11.67 7.38
C GLY A 64 -19.86 13.00 7.47
N ASP A 65 -18.78 13.08 6.69
CA ASP A 65 -17.83 14.21 6.68
C ASP A 65 -18.47 15.54 6.28
N GLU A 66 -19.61 15.50 5.58
CA GLU A 66 -20.40 16.66 5.14
C GLU A 66 -20.80 17.56 6.33
N LEU A 67 -21.09 16.97 7.49
CA LEU A 67 -21.46 17.72 8.69
C LEU A 67 -20.31 18.61 9.19
N ALA A 68 -19.06 18.20 9.02
CA ALA A 68 -17.91 19.02 9.41
C ALA A 68 -17.80 20.29 8.55
N VAL A 69 -18.19 20.20 7.28
CA VAL A 69 -18.26 21.35 6.36
C VAL A 69 -19.43 22.26 6.72
N ASP A 70 -20.60 21.68 7.00
CA ASP A 70 -21.79 22.43 7.43
C ASP A 70 -21.55 23.18 8.75
N GLU A 71 -20.84 22.60 9.70
CA GLU A 71 -20.46 23.28 10.94
C GLU A 71 -19.52 24.47 10.70
N PHE A 72 -18.58 24.35 9.76
CA PHE A 72 -17.59 25.39 9.47
C PHE A 72 -18.20 26.56 8.68
N VAL A 73 -19.08 26.27 7.72
CA VAL A 73 -19.80 27.28 6.91
C VAL A 73 -20.91 27.94 7.72
N ILE A 74 -21.58 27.19 8.60
CA ILE A 74 -22.72 27.62 9.40
C ILE A 74 -22.27 27.82 10.86
N ALA A 75 -21.20 28.59 11.06
CA ALA A 75 -20.56 28.88 12.35
C ALA A 75 -21.45 29.58 13.41
N ARG A 76 -22.78 29.59 13.25
CA ARG A 76 -23.72 30.31 14.13
C ARG A 76 -24.85 29.50 14.71
N SER A 77 -25.03 28.24 14.34
CA SER A 77 -26.37 27.66 14.51
C SER A 77 -26.41 26.38 15.41
N LEU A 78 -25.34 25.60 15.63
CA LEU A 78 -25.37 24.33 16.42
C LEU A 78 -24.51 24.51 17.67
N LYS A 79 -24.88 25.47 18.52
CA LYS A 79 -24.17 25.69 19.79
C LYS A 79 -24.06 24.43 20.65
N PRO A 80 -25.09 23.54 20.74
CA PRO A 80 -24.99 22.33 21.54
C PRO A 80 -23.88 21.36 21.09
N LEU A 81 -23.49 21.38 19.80
CA LEU A 81 -22.43 20.49 19.30
C LEU A 81 -21.02 20.93 19.70
N LEU A 82 -20.84 22.17 20.17
CA LEU A 82 -19.55 22.63 20.68
C LEU A 82 -19.11 21.89 21.95
N GLU A 83 -20.06 21.33 22.69
CA GLU A 83 -19.80 20.56 23.92
C GLU A 83 -19.43 19.10 23.63
N PHE A 84 -19.59 18.63 22.38
CA PHE A 84 -19.30 17.27 21.97
C PHE A 84 -17.81 17.09 21.70
N LYS A 85 -17.26 15.95 22.15
CA LYS A 85 -15.94 15.50 21.71
C LYS A 85 -16.04 15.02 20.27
N ARG A 86 -15.22 15.61 19.40
CA ARG A 86 -15.10 15.19 18.00
C ARG A 86 -14.16 14.00 17.91
N CYS A 87 -14.61 12.96 17.24
CA CYS A 87 -13.84 11.77 16.97
C CYS A 87 -14.04 11.40 15.50
N GLU A 88 -12.97 10.94 14.86
CA GLU A 88 -13.00 10.47 13.48
C GLU A 88 -12.69 8.97 13.46
N ILE A 89 -13.40 8.22 12.63
CA ILE A 89 -13.07 6.82 12.38
C ILE A 89 -11.87 6.79 11.46
N GLN A 90 -10.71 6.42 12.01
CA GLN A 90 -9.49 6.28 11.24
C GLN A 90 -9.53 5.01 10.36
N PRO A 91 -8.88 5.03 9.19
CA PRO A 91 -8.73 3.86 8.35
C PRO A 91 -7.94 2.74 9.03
N PHE A 92 -8.06 1.50 8.56
CA PHE A 92 -7.25 0.42 9.09
C PHE A 92 -5.78 0.58 8.72
N GLY A 93 -4.92 0.56 9.74
CA GLY A 93 -3.50 0.22 9.60
C GLY A 93 -3.30 -1.24 9.18
N TYR A 94 -2.08 -1.57 8.82
CA TYR A 94 -1.64 -2.89 8.38
C TYR A 94 -1.97 -3.97 9.42
N SER A 95 -1.82 -3.68 10.72
CA SER A 95 -2.15 -4.61 11.80
C SER A 95 -3.64 -4.96 11.85
N LEU A 96 -4.52 -3.96 11.73
CA LEU A 96 -5.98 -4.20 11.75
C LEU A 96 -6.47 -4.90 10.48
N ARG A 97 -5.87 -4.62 9.31
CA ARG A 97 -6.13 -5.36 8.07
C ARG A 97 -5.80 -6.84 8.25
N SER A 98 -4.60 -7.15 8.77
CA SER A 98 -4.17 -8.52 9.04
C SER A 98 -5.12 -9.25 10.00
N GLN A 99 -5.59 -8.57 11.05
CA GLN A 99 -6.56 -9.13 11.98
C GLN A 99 -7.91 -9.41 11.33
N LEU A 100 -8.42 -8.49 10.49
CA LEU A 100 -9.68 -8.69 9.76
C LEU A 100 -9.59 -9.88 8.80
N ILE A 101 -8.51 -9.97 8.01
CA ILE A 101 -8.25 -11.08 7.09
C ILE A 101 -8.20 -12.41 7.84
N ARG A 102 -7.48 -12.47 8.97
CA ARG A 102 -7.43 -13.67 9.81
C ARG A 102 -8.80 -14.09 10.32
N ARG A 103 -9.60 -13.14 10.83
CA ARG A 103 -10.97 -13.41 11.29
C ARG A 103 -11.86 -13.90 10.16
N TRP A 104 -11.72 -13.33 8.96
CA TRP A 104 -12.46 -13.74 7.78
C TRP A 104 -12.18 -15.19 7.38
N TYR A 105 -10.92 -15.62 7.30
CA TYR A 105 -10.62 -17.00 6.92
C TYR A 105 -10.81 -18.01 8.07
N ALA A 106 -10.76 -17.55 9.33
CA ALA A 106 -11.02 -18.40 10.48
C ALA A 106 -12.48 -18.87 10.59
N THR A 107 -13.44 -18.19 9.94
CA THR A 107 -14.84 -18.63 9.87
C THR A 107 -15.08 -19.72 8.83
N SER A 108 -14.08 -20.05 8.00
CA SER A 108 -14.19 -21.08 6.98
C SER A 108 -13.74 -22.45 7.51
N ASP A 109 -14.62 -23.45 7.41
CA ASP A 109 -14.33 -24.84 7.80
C ASP A 109 -13.16 -25.47 7.01
N ALA A 110 -12.82 -24.91 5.83
CA ALA A 110 -11.77 -25.44 4.96
C ALA A 110 -10.35 -25.35 5.56
N TYR A 111 -10.15 -24.46 6.55
CA TYR A 111 -8.83 -24.14 7.08
C TYR A 111 -8.66 -24.46 8.58
N THR A 112 -9.69 -25.00 9.23
CA THR A 112 -9.66 -25.27 10.69
C THR A 112 -8.73 -26.43 11.06
N SER A 113 -8.41 -27.34 10.13
CA SER A 113 -7.55 -28.50 10.37
C SER A 113 -6.05 -28.28 10.10
N ASP A 114 -5.66 -27.26 9.31
CA ASP A 114 -4.27 -26.95 8.99
C ASP A 114 -3.96 -25.46 9.24
N VAL A 115 -3.47 -25.19 10.45
CA VAL A 115 -3.08 -23.85 10.92
C VAL A 115 -1.97 -23.25 10.05
N ALA A 116 -1.06 -24.07 9.50
CA ALA A 116 0.00 -23.60 8.61
C ALA A 116 -0.56 -23.17 7.26
N ALA A 117 -1.49 -23.94 6.68
CA ALA A 117 -2.18 -23.54 5.45
C ALA A 117 -3.02 -22.26 5.62
N LEU A 118 -3.76 -22.13 6.73
CA LEU A 118 -4.51 -20.92 7.06
C LEU A 118 -3.60 -19.69 7.12
N ARG A 119 -2.45 -19.82 7.80
CA ARG A 119 -1.46 -18.74 7.93
C ARG A 119 -0.89 -18.32 6.57
N ARG A 120 -0.48 -19.28 5.74
CA ARG A 120 0.00 -19.00 4.38
C ARG A 120 -1.04 -18.23 3.57
N LYS A 121 -2.30 -18.68 3.60
CA LYS A 121 -3.40 -18.00 2.91
C LYS A 121 -3.59 -16.58 3.42
N CYS A 122 -3.60 -16.38 4.74
CA CYS A 122 -3.74 -15.06 5.35
C CYS A 122 -2.60 -14.12 4.93
N LEU A 123 -1.35 -14.58 4.91
CA LEU A 123 -0.19 -13.77 4.50
C LEU A 123 -0.25 -13.41 3.01
N GLN A 124 -0.61 -14.35 2.15
CA GLN A 124 -0.81 -14.08 0.71
C GLN A 124 -1.90 -13.05 0.47
N VAL A 125 -3.05 -13.20 1.14
CA VAL A 125 -4.16 -12.25 1.05
C VAL A 125 -3.77 -10.90 1.63
N GLU A 126 -3.05 -10.87 2.74
CA GLU A 126 -2.57 -9.63 3.37
C GLU A 126 -1.63 -8.88 2.44
N GLN A 127 -0.66 -9.56 1.80
CA GLN A 127 0.19 -8.94 0.79
C GLN A 127 -0.63 -8.41 -0.38
N PHE A 128 -1.61 -9.17 -0.86
CA PHE A 128 -2.47 -8.75 -1.96
C PHE A 128 -3.33 -7.52 -1.62
N VAL A 129 -3.98 -7.54 -0.45
CA VAL A 129 -4.76 -6.42 0.11
C VAL A 129 -3.87 -5.21 0.31
N ASN A 130 -2.68 -5.38 0.89
CA ASN A 130 -1.75 -4.28 1.11
C ASN A 130 -1.17 -3.73 -0.20
N ASN A 131 -0.94 -4.56 -1.22
CA ASN A 131 -0.51 -4.08 -2.53
C ASN A 131 -1.63 -3.31 -3.24
N MET A 132 -2.90 -3.74 -3.10
CA MET A 132 -4.04 -3.02 -3.68
C MET A 132 -4.36 -1.71 -2.94
N LEU A 133 -4.30 -1.70 -1.61
CA LEU A 133 -4.63 -0.52 -0.80
C LEU A 133 -3.41 0.41 -0.60
N GLY A 134 -2.19 -0.12 -0.69
CA GLY A 134 -0.93 0.59 -0.44
C GLY A 134 -0.57 1.63 -1.50
N ALA A 135 -1.30 1.66 -2.62
CA ALA A 135 -1.18 2.73 -3.60
C ALA A 135 -1.93 4.02 -3.21
N GLN A 136 -2.55 4.11 -2.01
CA GLN A 136 -3.31 5.28 -1.51
C GLN A 136 -4.59 5.62 -2.28
N LEU A 137 -5.17 4.65 -2.99
CA LEU A 137 -6.26 4.88 -3.95
C LEU A 137 -7.66 4.65 -3.39
N ILE A 138 -7.75 3.81 -2.35
CA ILE A 138 -8.96 3.52 -1.60
C ILE A 138 -8.59 3.57 -0.13
N THR A 139 -9.25 4.47 0.62
CA THR A 139 -9.07 4.56 2.06
C THR A 139 -9.37 3.19 2.68
N PRO A 140 -8.43 2.59 3.43
CA PRO A 140 -8.51 1.19 3.85
C PRO A 140 -9.46 1.02 5.05
N TYR A 141 -10.69 1.50 4.92
CA TYR A 141 -11.76 1.22 5.85
C TYR A 141 -12.12 -0.27 5.82
N PRO A 142 -12.68 -0.82 6.92
CA PRO A 142 -13.05 -2.23 7.00
C PRO A 142 -13.86 -2.71 5.79
N PHE A 143 -14.80 -1.89 5.31
CA PHE A 143 -15.64 -2.23 4.16
C PHE A 143 -14.84 -2.45 2.87
N ALA A 144 -13.83 -1.62 2.58
CA ALA A 144 -12.97 -1.80 1.41
C ALA A 144 -12.20 -3.12 1.46
N VAL A 145 -11.67 -3.46 2.64
CA VAL A 145 -10.98 -4.75 2.86
C VAL A 145 -11.95 -5.92 2.69
N LEU A 146 -13.18 -5.80 3.20
CA LEU A 146 -14.21 -6.83 3.05
C LEU A 146 -14.64 -7.05 1.60
N ILE A 147 -14.78 -5.98 0.79
CA ILE A 147 -15.07 -6.12 -0.64
C ILE A 147 -13.95 -6.89 -1.32
N ILE A 148 -12.69 -6.53 -1.05
CA ILE A 148 -11.53 -7.27 -1.60
C ILE A 148 -11.60 -8.75 -1.22
N LEU A 149 -11.85 -9.05 0.06
CA LEU A 149 -11.96 -10.43 0.56
C LEU A 149 -13.10 -11.19 -0.11
N GLN A 150 -14.28 -10.58 -0.21
CA GLN A 150 -15.42 -11.15 -0.92
C GLN A 150 -15.08 -11.44 -2.38
N GLN A 151 -14.37 -10.53 -3.06
CA GLN A 151 -13.99 -10.72 -4.46
C GLN A 151 -12.99 -11.85 -4.66
N ILE A 152 -12.05 -12.01 -3.72
CA ILE A 152 -11.13 -13.14 -3.74
C ILE A 152 -11.92 -14.45 -3.72
N GLU A 153 -12.98 -14.55 -2.91
CA GLU A 153 -13.80 -15.75 -2.82
C GLU A 153 -14.74 -15.94 -4.03
N THR A 154 -15.44 -14.88 -4.47
CA THR A 154 -16.47 -14.99 -5.51
C THR A 154 -15.92 -15.09 -6.92
N SER A 155 -14.76 -14.47 -7.18
CA SER A 155 -14.28 -14.22 -8.56
C SER A 155 -13.01 -15.00 -8.91
N LEU A 156 -12.25 -15.48 -7.91
CA LEU A 156 -10.95 -16.15 -8.11
C LEU A 156 -10.90 -17.60 -7.60
N GLY A 157 -11.84 -18.02 -6.77
CA GLY A 157 -11.73 -19.31 -6.08
C GLY A 157 -10.42 -19.40 -5.27
N HIS A 158 -9.60 -20.41 -5.52
CA HIS A 158 -8.33 -20.61 -4.78
C HIS A 158 -7.15 -19.75 -5.31
N ASP A 159 -7.20 -19.24 -6.54
CA ASP A 159 -6.06 -18.58 -7.22
C ASP A 159 -6.09 -17.04 -7.12
N ILE A 160 -5.73 -16.54 -5.93
CA ILE A 160 -5.52 -15.10 -5.63
C ILE A 160 -4.49 -14.47 -6.57
N THR A 161 -3.55 -15.28 -7.08
CA THR A 161 -2.39 -14.85 -7.87
C THR A 161 -2.74 -14.25 -9.24
N SER A 162 -4.01 -14.37 -9.67
CA SER A 162 -4.51 -13.83 -10.94
C SER A 162 -5.29 -12.51 -10.81
N ALA A 163 -5.65 -12.08 -9.60
CA ALA A 163 -6.33 -10.79 -9.46
C ALA A 163 -5.33 -9.63 -9.59
N SER A 164 -5.61 -8.74 -10.53
CA SER A 164 -4.92 -7.48 -10.67
C SER A 164 -5.68 -6.36 -9.97
N TYR A 165 -4.93 -5.36 -9.48
CA TYR A 165 -5.47 -4.08 -9.03
C TYR A 165 -6.46 -3.50 -10.05
N SER A 166 -6.09 -3.54 -11.34
CA SER A 166 -6.93 -3.01 -12.41
C SER A 166 -8.26 -3.74 -12.57
N ALA A 167 -8.27 -5.07 -12.43
CA ALA A 167 -9.50 -5.86 -12.47
C ALA A 167 -10.43 -5.53 -11.30
N PHE A 168 -9.86 -5.28 -10.11
CA PHE A 168 -10.63 -4.84 -8.95
C PHE A 168 -11.28 -3.48 -9.17
N CYS A 169 -10.52 -2.47 -9.62
CA CYS A 169 -11.08 -1.14 -9.91
C CYS A 169 -12.18 -1.20 -10.96
N GLU A 170 -11.95 -1.92 -12.06
CA GLU A 170 -12.97 -2.11 -13.10
C GLU A 170 -14.24 -2.74 -12.53
N LEU A 171 -14.12 -3.79 -11.72
CA LEU A 171 -15.26 -4.46 -11.14
C LEU A 171 -16.00 -3.58 -10.14
N TYR A 172 -15.27 -2.86 -9.29
CA TYR A 172 -15.87 -1.99 -8.28
C TYR A 172 -16.64 -0.84 -8.91
N VAL A 173 -16.06 -0.18 -9.93
CA VAL A 173 -16.77 0.83 -10.74
C VAL A 173 -18.02 0.23 -11.38
N LYS A 174 -17.92 -0.97 -11.98
CA LYS A 174 -19.08 -1.65 -12.59
C LYS A 174 -20.15 -2.01 -11.56
N GLN A 175 -19.79 -2.42 -10.35
CA GLN A 175 -20.74 -2.72 -9.27
C GLN A 175 -21.44 -1.45 -8.79
N GLN A 176 -20.71 -0.35 -8.58
CA GLN A 176 -21.29 0.94 -8.22
C GLN A 176 -22.28 1.43 -9.29
N LEU A 177 -21.94 1.29 -10.57
CA LEU A 177 -22.87 1.58 -11.68
C LEU A 177 -24.08 0.63 -11.68
N ALA A 178 -23.89 -0.67 -11.45
CA ALA A 178 -24.97 -1.65 -11.44
C ALA A 178 -25.97 -1.46 -10.29
N LEU A 179 -25.53 -0.88 -9.17
CA LEU A 179 -26.39 -0.54 -8.03
C LEU A 179 -27.32 0.65 -8.31
N MET A 180 -27.18 1.33 -9.44
CA MET A 180 -28.11 2.37 -9.90
C MET A 180 -29.37 1.74 -10.52
N SER A 181 -30.12 0.98 -9.72
CA SER A 181 -31.29 0.19 -10.14
C SER A 181 -32.46 1.01 -10.71
N GLU A 182 -32.46 2.33 -10.50
CA GLU A 182 -33.47 3.28 -11.00
C GLU A 182 -33.14 3.86 -12.38
N VAL A 183 -31.99 3.48 -12.95
CA VAL A 183 -31.43 4.05 -14.17
C VAL A 183 -31.46 3.01 -15.28
N THR A 184 -31.92 3.39 -16.47
CA THR A 184 -31.97 2.48 -17.61
C THR A 184 -30.56 2.08 -18.07
N ARG A 185 -30.40 0.92 -18.72
CA ARG A 185 -29.10 0.48 -19.27
C ARG A 185 -28.48 1.51 -20.24
N ILE A 186 -29.32 2.30 -20.91
CA ILE A 186 -28.89 3.37 -21.83
C ILE A 186 -28.30 4.54 -21.03
N GLU A 187 -29.01 5.01 -20.00
CA GLU A 187 -28.53 6.08 -19.13
C GLU A 187 -27.23 5.69 -18.40
N LEU A 188 -27.07 4.42 -18.00
CA LEU A 188 -25.80 3.91 -17.43
C LEU A 188 -24.62 4.07 -18.40
N GLY A 189 -24.83 3.75 -19.68
CA GLY A 189 -23.80 3.95 -20.71
C GLY A 189 -23.48 5.43 -20.91
N THR A 190 -24.48 6.31 -20.87
CA THR A 190 -24.30 7.75 -20.91
C THR A 190 -23.50 8.27 -19.72
N PHE A 191 -23.80 7.80 -18.50
CA PHE A 191 -23.10 8.24 -17.29
C PHE A 191 -21.62 7.86 -17.34
N GLY A 192 -21.31 6.62 -17.71
CA GLY A 192 -19.93 6.17 -17.89
C GLY A 192 -19.17 7.03 -18.89
N ALA A 193 -19.76 7.32 -20.06
CA ALA A 193 -19.11 8.13 -21.08
C ALA A 193 -18.89 9.59 -20.65
N VAL A 194 -19.83 10.20 -19.90
CA VAL A 194 -19.61 11.55 -19.35
C VAL A 194 -18.51 11.55 -18.28
N LEU A 195 -18.42 10.50 -17.46
CA LEU A 195 -17.34 10.34 -16.49
C LEU A 195 -15.96 10.19 -17.17
N GLU A 196 -15.89 9.48 -18.31
CA GLU A 196 -14.67 9.38 -19.13
C GLU A 196 -14.23 10.75 -19.66
N GLU A 197 -15.16 11.53 -20.23
CA GLU A 197 -14.88 12.90 -20.72
C GLU A 197 -14.44 13.84 -19.59
N LEU A 198 -15.14 13.79 -18.45
CA LEU A 198 -14.77 14.58 -17.27
C LEU A 198 -13.37 14.22 -16.77
N ALA A 199 -13.06 12.93 -16.63
CA ALA A 199 -11.78 12.46 -16.13
C ALA A 199 -10.63 12.87 -17.05
N TYR A 200 -10.80 12.75 -18.37
CA TYR A 200 -9.77 13.20 -19.30
C TYR A 200 -9.60 14.72 -19.30
N ARG A 201 -10.69 15.48 -19.22
CA ARG A 201 -10.64 16.95 -19.12
C ARG A 201 -9.87 17.44 -17.90
N LEU A 202 -10.09 16.80 -16.74
CA LEU A 202 -9.38 17.10 -15.50
C LEU A 202 -7.90 16.70 -15.58
N TYR A 203 -7.60 15.56 -16.20
CA TYR A 203 -6.22 15.12 -16.44
C TYR A 203 -5.46 16.10 -17.36
N ASP A 204 -6.05 16.45 -18.50
CA ASP A 204 -5.45 17.32 -19.52
C ASP A 204 -5.22 18.75 -19.00
N SER A 205 -6.12 19.25 -18.14
CA SER A 205 -5.96 20.57 -17.51
C SER A 205 -5.09 20.57 -16.25
N GLY A 206 -4.67 19.40 -15.75
CA GLY A 206 -3.95 19.26 -14.48
C GLY A 206 -4.79 19.63 -13.25
N GLN A 207 -6.11 19.68 -13.35
CA GLN A 207 -7.02 20.11 -12.27
C GLN A 207 -7.68 18.93 -11.56
N ARG A 208 -7.98 19.09 -10.27
CA ARG A 208 -8.78 18.11 -9.48
C ARG A 208 -10.28 18.38 -9.55
N THR A 209 -10.66 19.63 -9.72
CA THR A 209 -12.06 20.11 -9.72
C THR A 209 -12.38 20.83 -11.02
N ILE A 210 -13.63 20.68 -11.49
CA ILE A 210 -14.21 21.47 -12.57
C ILE A 210 -15.30 22.39 -12.02
N SER A 211 -15.34 23.66 -12.45
CA SER A 211 -16.42 24.56 -12.03
C SER A 211 -17.79 24.07 -12.53
N ARG A 212 -18.87 24.36 -11.80
CA ARG A 212 -20.23 23.96 -12.22
C ARG A 212 -20.60 24.41 -13.64
N PRO A 213 -20.33 25.68 -14.05
CA PRO A 213 -20.61 26.09 -15.42
C PRO A 213 -19.78 25.32 -16.47
N ALA A 214 -18.53 24.97 -16.15
CA ALA A 214 -17.68 24.18 -17.06
C ALA A 214 -18.15 22.72 -17.15
N PHE A 215 -18.65 22.14 -16.06
CA PHE A 215 -19.27 20.81 -16.08
C PHE A 215 -20.56 20.80 -16.91
N GLU A 216 -21.44 21.79 -16.72
CA GLU A 216 -22.65 21.94 -17.52
C GLU A 216 -22.33 22.08 -19.03
N ALA A 217 -21.29 22.85 -19.35
CA ALA A 217 -20.80 22.98 -20.72
C ALA A 217 -20.29 21.65 -21.30
N LEU A 218 -19.56 20.85 -20.52
CA LEU A 218 -19.09 19.51 -20.90
C LEU A 218 -20.27 18.57 -21.19
N VAL A 219 -21.28 18.54 -20.32
CA VAL A 219 -22.50 17.72 -20.52
C VAL A 219 -23.28 18.18 -21.76
N ALA A 220 -23.37 19.50 -21.98
CA ALA A 220 -24.02 20.06 -23.16
C ALA A 220 -23.27 19.76 -24.47
N GLU A 221 -21.94 19.74 -24.44
CA GLU A 221 -21.11 19.30 -25.57
C GLU A 221 -21.30 17.82 -25.87
N TYR A 222 -21.26 16.96 -24.86
CA TYR A 222 -21.53 15.53 -24.99
C TYR A 222 -22.94 15.26 -25.56
N SER A 223 -23.95 15.95 -25.01
CA SER A 223 -25.35 15.86 -25.46
C SER A 223 -25.50 16.22 -26.94
N ARG A 224 -24.82 17.29 -27.39
CA ARG A 224 -24.82 17.71 -28.81
C ARG A 224 -24.10 16.71 -29.70
N SER A 225 -22.93 16.21 -29.29
CA SER A 225 -22.13 15.30 -30.12
C SER A 225 -22.79 13.92 -30.30
N LYS A 226 -23.56 13.46 -29.30
CA LYS A 226 -24.26 12.17 -29.34
C LYS A 226 -25.75 12.28 -29.71
N LEU A 227 -26.27 13.50 -29.92
CA LEU A 227 -27.69 13.77 -30.21
C LEU A 227 -28.66 13.18 -29.17
N ILE A 228 -28.30 13.29 -27.88
CA ILE A 228 -29.12 12.86 -26.75
C ILE A 228 -29.39 14.03 -25.81
N LYS A 229 -30.47 13.94 -25.02
CA LYS A 229 -30.77 14.92 -23.97
C LYS A 229 -30.28 14.40 -22.62
N VAL A 230 -29.24 15.03 -22.07
CA VAL A 230 -28.76 14.78 -20.71
C VAL A 230 -29.03 16.03 -19.86
N ASP A 231 -29.64 15.84 -18.69
CA ASP A 231 -29.82 16.89 -17.70
C ASP A 231 -28.59 16.90 -16.76
N PRO A 232 -27.77 17.98 -16.76
CA PRO A 232 -26.57 18.05 -15.93
C PRO A 232 -26.85 17.92 -14.43
N GLN A 233 -27.97 18.48 -13.94
CA GLN A 233 -28.28 18.46 -12.52
C GLN A 233 -28.68 17.06 -12.07
N ARG A 234 -29.56 16.41 -12.85
CA ARG A 234 -29.95 15.01 -12.59
C ARG A 234 -28.75 14.06 -12.65
N LEU A 235 -27.80 14.32 -13.56
CA LEU A 235 -26.56 13.55 -13.67
C LEU A 235 -25.71 13.70 -12.41
N ILE A 236 -25.48 14.94 -11.95
CA ILE A 236 -24.73 15.22 -10.72
C ILE A 236 -25.40 14.51 -9.54
N ASP A 237 -26.70 14.69 -9.32
CA ASP A 237 -27.41 14.11 -8.17
C ASP A 237 -27.32 12.57 -8.18
N ALA A 238 -27.47 11.95 -9.35
CA ALA A 238 -27.34 10.51 -9.52
C ALA A 238 -25.91 9.99 -9.25
N LEU A 239 -24.88 10.73 -9.68
CA LEU A 239 -23.48 10.35 -9.47
C LEU A 239 -23.00 10.64 -8.04
N GLN A 240 -23.52 11.68 -7.39
CA GLN A 240 -23.24 11.99 -5.99
C GLN A 240 -23.85 10.94 -5.05
N SER A 241 -25.14 10.61 -5.22
CA SER A 241 -25.84 9.62 -4.39
C SER A 241 -25.22 8.22 -4.45
N ARG A 242 -24.35 7.96 -5.44
CA ARG A 242 -23.67 6.68 -5.65
C ARG A 242 -22.16 6.75 -5.40
N GLY A 243 -21.68 7.88 -4.91
CA GLY A 243 -20.30 8.07 -4.49
C GLY A 243 -19.29 8.11 -5.64
N PHE A 244 -19.68 8.56 -6.83
CA PHE A 244 -18.76 8.84 -7.94
C PHE A 244 -18.22 10.26 -7.90
N LEU A 245 -19.10 11.23 -7.64
CA LEU A 245 -18.75 12.64 -7.64
C LEU A 245 -19.04 13.27 -6.29
N ARG A 246 -18.29 14.32 -5.96
CA ARG A 246 -18.59 15.22 -4.86
C ARG A 246 -18.72 16.63 -5.41
N ASN A 247 -19.68 17.37 -4.86
CA ASN A 247 -19.95 18.75 -5.24
C ASN A 247 -19.56 19.66 -4.09
N ILE A 248 -18.45 20.37 -4.27
CA ILE A 248 -17.86 21.28 -3.28
C ILE A 248 -18.02 22.73 -3.74
N ALA A 249 -17.66 23.69 -2.88
CA ALA A 249 -17.81 25.11 -3.18
C ALA A 249 -17.06 25.54 -4.46
N SER A 250 -15.89 24.94 -4.74
CA SER A 250 -15.09 25.23 -5.93
C SER A 250 -15.59 24.53 -7.20
N GLY A 251 -16.49 23.56 -7.10
CA GLY A 251 -17.01 22.82 -8.24
C GLY A 251 -17.25 21.33 -7.99
N VAL A 252 -17.18 20.55 -9.06
CA VAL A 252 -17.42 19.11 -9.08
C VAL A 252 -16.08 18.38 -9.20
N GLU A 253 -15.88 17.31 -8.44
CA GLU A 253 -14.71 16.43 -8.48
C GLU A 253 -15.11 14.96 -8.29
N PHE A 254 -14.20 14.04 -8.60
CA PHE A 254 -14.36 12.64 -8.24
C PHE A 254 -14.29 12.45 -6.73
N LEU A 255 -15.17 11.61 -6.18
CA LEU A 255 -15.13 11.30 -4.74
C LEU A 255 -13.85 10.54 -4.36
N TYR A 256 -13.36 9.67 -5.26
CA TYR A 256 -12.15 8.88 -5.03
C TYR A 256 -11.19 8.90 -6.24
N ASN A 257 -9.88 8.94 -5.95
CA ASN A 257 -8.83 8.99 -6.98
C ASN A 257 -8.87 7.80 -7.95
N TYR A 258 -9.19 6.59 -7.48
CA TYR A 258 -9.26 5.42 -8.37
C TYR A 258 -10.35 5.55 -9.45
N GLN A 259 -11.44 6.28 -9.16
CA GLN A 259 -12.51 6.53 -10.12
C GLN A 259 -11.99 7.44 -11.23
N PHE A 260 -11.33 8.54 -10.84
CA PHE A 260 -10.64 9.43 -11.76
C PHE A 260 -9.66 8.65 -12.65
N HIS A 261 -8.74 7.87 -12.06
CA HIS A 261 -7.76 7.11 -12.84
C HIS A 261 -8.39 6.08 -13.78
N TYR A 262 -9.44 5.38 -13.34
CA TYR A 262 -10.15 4.39 -14.15
C TYR A 262 -10.80 5.05 -15.37
N PHE A 263 -11.54 6.14 -15.17
CA PHE A 263 -12.22 6.83 -16.26
C PHE A 263 -11.25 7.56 -17.18
N THR A 264 -10.13 8.09 -16.68
CA THR A 264 -9.05 8.63 -17.53
C THR A 264 -8.44 7.52 -18.39
N ALA A 265 -8.14 6.36 -17.80
CA ALA A 265 -7.60 5.22 -18.54
C ALA A 265 -8.57 4.70 -19.61
N ALA A 266 -9.87 4.63 -19.29
CA ALA A 266 -10.91 4.26 -20.26
C ALA A 266 -11.00 5.25 -21.42
N HIS A 267 -10.92 6.56 -21.15
CA HIS A 267 -10.89 7.57 -22.20
C HIS A 267 -9.64 7.45 -23.08
N VAL A 268 -8.45 7.23 -22.50
CA VAL A 268 -7.21 7.05 -23.27
C VAL A 268 -7.24 5.77 -24.11
N ASP A 269 -7.82 4.68 -23.61
CA ASP A 269 -8.07 3.47 -24.41
C ASP A 269 -9.00 3.74 -25.61
N SER A 270 -10.02 4.56 -25.41
CA SER A 270 -10.89 5.03 -26.49
C SER A 270 -10.09 5.84 -27.53
N LEU A 271 -9.25 6.78 -27.08
CA LEU A 271 -8.38 7.56 -27.97
C LEU A 271 -7.43 6.68 -28.77
N LEU A 272 -6.80 5.67 -28.17
CA LEU A 272 -5.93 4.73 -28.89
C LEU A 272 -6.64 4.01 -30.05
N LYS A 273 -7.97 3.89 -29.99
CA LYS A 273 -8.80 3.26 -31.04
C LYS A 273 -9.33 4.28 -32.06
N THR A 274 -9.72 5.48 -31.62
CA THR A 274 -10.37 6.50 -32.47
C THR A 274 -9.41 7.52 -33.06
N ASP A 275 -8.37 7.89 -32.32
CA ASP A 275 -7.30 8.83 -32.70
C ASP A 275 -5.93 8.29 -32.20
N PRO A 276 -5.35 7.31 -32.91
CA PRO A 276 -4.16 6.60 -32.44
C PRO A 276 -2.91 7.47 -32.28
N ASP A 277 -2.84 8.62 -32.95
CA ASP A 277 -1.69 9.53 -32.83
C ASP A 277 -1.78 10.30 -31.51
N LYS A 278 -2.94 10.92 -31.23
CA LYS A 278 -3.19 11.58 -29.94
C LYS A 278 -3.13 10.61 -28.77
N GLY A 279 -3.71 9.41 -28.93
CA GLY A 279 -3.65 8.37 -27.89
C GLY A 279 -2.21 7.97 -27.56
N ARG A 280 -1.33 7.86 -28.56
CA ARG A 280 0.10 7.55 -28.36
C ARG A 280 0.86 8.68 -27.70
N GLU A 281 0.56 9.92 -28.04
CA GLU A 281 1.14 11.11 -27.39
C GLU A 281 0.81 11.13 -25.89
N VAL A 282 -0.45 10.89 -25.53
CA VAL A 282 -0.87 10.82 -24.12
C VAL A 282 -0.17 9.68 -23.38
N VAL A 283 -0.04 8.50 -24.00
CA VAL A 283 0.71 7.37 -23.41
C VAL A 283 2.18 7.72 -23.20
N ALA A 284 2.82 8.41 -24.14
CA ALA A 284 4.19 8.85 -23.99
C ALA A 284 4.36 9.80 -22.80
N GLY A 285 3.47 10.79 -22.65
CA GLY A 285 3.48 11.72 -21.51
C GLY A 285 3.24 11.04 -20.16
N LEU A 286 2.37 10.03 -20.12
CA LEU A 286 2.16 9.20 -18.92
C LEU A 286 3.44 8.44 -18.53
N VAL A 287 4.13 7.86 -19.52
CA VAL A 287 5.35 7.06 -19.33
C VAL A 287 6.55 7.92 -18.91
N GLU A 288 6.71 9.10 -19.52
CA GLU A 288 7.78 10.03 -19.17
C GLU A 288 7.69 10.47 -17.70
N ASN A 289 6.46 10.69 -17.24
CA ASN A 289 6.14 11.17 -15.90
C ASN A 289 5.67 10.06 -14.95
N LEU A 290 6.19 8.83 -15.11
CA LEU A 290 5.78 7.63 -14.36
C LEU A 290 5.99 7.71 -12.83
N HIS A 291 6.82 8.64 -12.37
CA HIS A 291 7.01 8.88 -10.93
C HIS A 291 5.82 9.58 -10.29
N LEU A 292 5.01 10.28 -11.08
CA LEU A 292 3.76 10.85 -10.62
C LEU A 292 2.74 9.74 -10.40
N GLU A 293 2.15 9.74 -9.23
CA GLU A 293 1.23 8.69 -8.79
C GLU A 293 0.02 8.53 -9.72
N ASN A 294 -0.57 9.66 -10.15
CA ASN A 294 -1.67 9.66 -11.10
C ASN A 294 -1.31 8.91 -12.39
N ASN A 295 -0.13 9.18 -12.94
CA ASN A 295 0.29 8.62 -14.22
C ASN A 295 0.57 7.13 -14.12
N ALA A 296 1.24 6.70 -13.04
CA ALA A 296 1.46 5.29 -12.73
C ALA A 296 0.15 4.51 -12.65
N ASN A 297 -0.84 5.04 -11.92
CA ASN A 297 -2.12 4.36 -11.74
C ASN A 297 -2.96 4.33 -13.02
N ILE A 298 -2.99 5.43 -13.78
CA ILE A 298 -3.64 5.49 -15.10
C ILE A 298 -3.00 4.47 -16.04
N LEU A 299 -1.68 4.34 -16.10
CA LEU A 299 -1.00 3.38 -16.99
C LEU A 299 -1.31 1.92 -16.64
N VAL A 300 -1.33 1.58 -15.35
CA VAL A 300 -1.68 0.24 -14.88
C VAL A 300 -3.11 -0.13 -15.27
N LEU A 301 -4.06 0.81 -15.12
CA LEU A 301 -5.45 0.62 -15.54
C LEU A 301 -5.57 0.56 -17.06
N LEU A 302 -4.89 1.45 -17.77
CA LEU A 302 -4.92 1.55 -19.22
C LEU A 302 -4.44 0.26 -19.88
N GLY A 303 -3.33 -0.32 -19.43
CA GLY A 303 -2.88 -1.56 -20.04
C GLY A 303 -3.85 -2.73 -19.77
N HIS A 304 -4.63 -2.70 -18.67
CA HIS A 304 -5.67 -3.71 -18.39
C HIS A 304 -6.90 -3.56 -19.27
N LEU A 305 -7.36 -2.33 -19.44
CA LEU A 305 -8.50 -2.01 -20.30
C LEU A 305 -8.16 -2.26 -21.78
N SER A 306 -7.00 -1.75 -22.22
CA SER A 306 -6.59 -1.77 -23.63
C SER A 306 -6.02 -3.11 -24.08
N LYS A 307 -5.25 -3.78 -23.21
CA LYS A 307 -4.47 -4.99 -23.51
C LYS A 307 -3.50 -4.82 -24.69
N ASP A 308 -3.19 -3.58 -25.10
CA ASP A 308 -2.25 -3.29 -26.18
C ASP A 308 -0.80 -3.55 -25.72
N PRO A 309 -0.06 -4.49 -26.32
CA PRO A 309 1.34 -4.77 -25.98
C PRO A 309 2.28 -3.58 -26.20
N ARG A 310 1.87 -2.55 -26.96
CA ARG A 310 2.63 -1.30 -27.15
C ARG A 310 2.80 -0.51 -25.86
N ILE A 311 1.82 -0.53 -24.97
CA ILE A 311 1.89 0.19 -23.69
C ILE A 311 3.02 -0.40 -22.82
N MET A 312 3.09 -1.73 -22.71
CA MET A 312 4.19 -2.41 -22.02
C MET A 312 5.55 -2.08 -22.66
N ARG A 313 5.63 -2.05 -23.99
CA ARG A 313 6.88 -1.70 -24.69
C ARG A 313 7.32 -0.27 -24.40
N ALA A 314 6.41 0.69 -24.36
CA ALA A 314 6.73 2.07 -23.99
C ALA A 314 7.29 2.17 -22.56
N VAL A 315 6.65 1.48 -21.60
CA VAL A 315 7.16 1.44 -20.21
C VAL A 315 8.53 0.77 -20.14
N LEU A 316 8.75 -0.32 -20.89
CA LEU A 316 10.03 -1.01 -20.98
C LEU A 316 11.14 -0.13 -21.56
N GLU A 317 10.85 0.64 -22.61
CA GLU A 317 11.80 1.56 -23.24
C GLU A 317 12.20 2.69 -22.27
N ASN A 318 11.23 3.22 -21.51
CA ASN A 318 11.51 4.19 -20.45
C ASN A 318 12.33 3.58 -19.29
N ALA A 319 12.04 2.34 -18.90
CA ALA A 319 12.84 1.64 -17.89
C ALA A 319 14.30 1.47 -18.31
N ARG A 320 14.55 1.20 -19.61
CA ARG A 320 15.91 1.09 -20.16
C ARG A 320 16.67 2.41 -20.13
N SER A 321 16.00 3.51 -20.48
CA SER A 321 16.63 4.84 -20.50
C SER A 321 16.97 5.34 -19.09
N LEU A 322 16.15 5.01 -18.08
CA LEU A 322 16.44 5.31 -16.68
C LEU A 322 17.72 4.63 -16.22
N LEU A 323 18.68 5.43 -15.74
CA LEU A 323 20.00 4.95 -15.30
C LEU A 323 20.76 4.16 -16.38
N GLY A 324 20.60 4.51 -17.66
CA GLY A 324 21.24 3.79 -18.78
C GLY A 324 22.77 3.69 -18.71
N THR A 325 23.43 4.63 -18.04
CA THR A 325 24.89 4.65 -17.84
C THR A 325 25.36 4.01 -16.53
N GLN A 326 24.44 3.75 -15.59
CA GLN A 326 24.78 3.19 -14.29
C GLN A 326 24.99 1.68 -14.40
N GLN A 327 26.07 1.18 -13.81
CA GLN A 327 26.31 -0.25 -13.73
C GLN A 327 25.35 -0.91 -12.74
N ALA A 328 24.70 -2.00 -13.16
CA ALA A 328 23.88 -2.83 -12.28
C ALA A 328 24.75 -3.48 -11.19
N CYS A 329 24.28 -3.45 -9.94
CA CYS A 329 24.95 -4.13 -8.85
C CYS A 329 24.89 -5.66 -9.05
N ASP A 330 26.04 -6.32 -9.10
CA ASP A 330 26.18 -7.76 -9.33
C ASP A 330 26.49 -8.55 -8.06
N PHE A 331 26.65 -7.84 -6.93
CA PHE A 331 27.16 -8.37 -5.65
C PHE A 331 28.53 -9.02 -5.73
N ASP A 332 29.31 -8.68 -6.76
CA ASP A 332 30.68 -9.10 -6.98
C ASP A 332 31.55 -7.85 -7.06
N ARG A 333 32.00 -7.46 -8.25
CA ARG A 333 32.90 -6.31 -8.48
C ARG A 333 32.28 -4.99 -8.04
N SER A 334 30.97 -4.82 -8.23
CA SER A 334 30.28 -3.57 -7.87
C SER A 334 30.19 -3.33 -6.36
N THR A 335 30.68 -4.27 -5.54
CA THR A 335 30.55 -4.23 -4.07
C THR A 335 31.90 -4.37 -3.36
N GLU A 336 33.01 -4.22 -4.07
CA GLU A 336 34.35 -4.29 -3.50
C GLU A 336 34.57 -3.30 -2.36
N PHE A 337 34.06 -2.06 -2.46
CA PHE A 337 34.17 -1.09 -1.36
C PHE A 337 33.45 -1.53 -0.10
N VAL A 338 32.27 -2.17 -0.24
CA VAL A 338 31.51 -2.70 0.89
C VAL A 338 32.27 -3.83 1.56
N ALA A 339 32.91 -4.70 0.76
CA ALA A 339 33.73 -5.79 1.30
C ALA A 339 34.93 -5.28 2.11
N ARG A 340 35.48 -4.11 1.78
CA ARG A 340 36.58 -3.46 2.55
C ARG A 340 36.14 -2.85 3.88
N LEU A 341 34.85 -2.73 4.16
CA LEU A 341 34.34 -2.12 5.40
C LEU A 341 34.50 -3.05 6.62
N THR A 342 34.63 -4.36 6.41
CA THR A 342 34.82 -5.31 7.50
C THR A 342 35.46 -6.59 7.01
N ASP A 343 36.43 -7.12 7.76
CA ASP A 343 37.02 -8.45 7.51
C ASP A 343 36.24 -9.56 8.23
N ARG A 344 35.20 -9.22 9.00
CA ARG A 344 34.45 -10.16 9.83
C ARG A 344 33.17 -10.59 9.13
N VAL A 345 33.03 -11.90 8.91
CA VAL A 345 31.70 -12.47 8.61
C VAL A 345 30.81 -12.26 9.83
N PRO A 346 29.63 -11.62 9.70
CA PRO A 346 28.74 -11.42 10.84
C PRO A 346 28.33 -12.75 11.46
N GLN A 347 28.50 -12.89 12.77
CA GLN A 347 27.92 -14.01 13.51
C GLN A 347 26.44 -13.75 13.75
N LEU A 348 25.61 -14.35 12.91
CA LEU A 348 24.16 -14.21 13.00
C LEU A 348 23.57 -15.32 13.87
N VAL A 349 22.60 -14.96 14.69
CA VAL A 349 21.90 -15.86 15.60
C VAL A 349 20.43 -15.89 15.23
N PHE A 350 19.91 -17.08 14.92
CA PHE A 350 18.47 -17.31 14.85
C PHE A 350 17.96 -17.65 16.25
N ARG A 351 17.01 -16.86 16.75
CA ARG A 351 16.27 -17.18 17.97
C ARG A 351 14.91 -17.70 17.55
N ASP A 352 14.72 -19.00 17.72
CA ASP A 352 13.43 -19.63 17.46
C ASP A 352 12.39 -19.04 18.42
N GLY A 353 11.26 -18.62 17.88
CA GLY A 353 10.25 -17.80 18.54
C GLY A 353 8.90 -18.00 17.89
N ASP A 354 7.92 -17.14 18.18
CA ASP A 354 6.61 -17.20 17.53
C ASP A 354 6.55 -16.29 16.30
N PRO A 355 6.56 -16.84 15.07
CA PRO A 355 6.49 -16.03 13.85
C PRO A 355 5.22 -15.18 13.75
N GLU A 356 4.12 -15.60 14.40
CA GLU A 356 2.87 -14.84 14.37
C GLU A 356 2.93 -13.58 15.25
N ALA A 357 3.53 -13.70 16.43
CA ALA A 357 3.82 -12.56 17.28
C ALA A 357 4.79 -11.59 16.58
N ASN A 358 5.85 -12.13 15.97
CA ASN A 358 6.84 -11.36 15.21
C ASN A 358 6.21 -10.60 14.02
N HIS A 359 5.35 -11.25 13.25
CA HIS A 359 4.62 -10.62 12.14
C HIS A 359 3.72 -9.50 12.65
N THR A 360 2.96 -9.74 13.71
CA THR A 360 2.07 -8.73 14.31
C THR A 360 2.85 -7.52 14.85
N GLU A 361 4.01 -7.73 15.48
CA GLU A 361 4.90 -6.65 15.92
C GLU A 361 5.45 -5.85 14.73
N LYS A 362 5.88 -6.52 13.66
CA LYS A 362 6.32 -5.87 12.43
C LYS A 362 5.25 -4.97 11.84
N LEU A 363 3.99 -5.42 11.80
CA LEU A 363 2.88 -4.60 11.29
C LEU A 363 2.60 -3.38 12.19
N LYS A 364 2.67 -3.53 13.51
CA LYS A 364 2.51 -2.41 14.45
C LYS A 364 3.63 -1.36 14.29
N LEU A 365 4.87 -1.80 14.10
CA LEU A 365 5.98 -0.89 13.81
C LEU A 365 5.80 -0.19 12.47
N HIS A 366 5.19 -0.86 11.50
CA HIS A 366 4.86 -0.27 10.21
C HIS A 366 3.76 0.79 10.35
N ASP A 367 2.73 0.51 11.13
CA ASP A 367 1.64 1.46 11.44
C ASP A 367 2.19 2.72 12.13
N ALA A 368 3.01 2.56 13.18
CA ALA A 368 3.61 3.69 13.90
C ALA A 368 4.50 4.59 13.02
N ARG A 369 5.18 4.01 12.01
CA ARG A 369 5.96 4.79 11.03
C ARG A 369 5.06 5.54 10.06
N ALA A 370 4.01 4.89 9.57
CA ALA A 370 3.05 5.49 8.66
C ALA A 370 2.31 6.67 9.31
N GLU A 371 1.97 6.57 10.60
CA GLU A 371 1.38 7.66 11.39
C GLU A 371 2.35 8.85 11.50
N GLY A 372 3.63 8.61 11.80
CA GLY A 372 4.66 9.66 11.86
C GLY A 372 4.92 10.36 10.53
N ASP A 373 4.90 9.60 9.41
CA ASP A 373 5.03 10.17 8.06
C ASP A 373 3.80 11.00 7.66
N GLN A 374 2.60 10.62 8.11
CA GLN A 374 1.37 11.36 7.85
C GLN A 374 1.36 12.69 8.61
N GLU A 375 1.79 12.73 9.87
CA GLU A 375 1.95 13.99 10.64
C GLU A 375 2.96 14.95 9.98
N ALA A 376 4.09 14.43 9.48
CA ALA A 376 5.08 15.22 8.75
C ALA A 376 4.53 15.76 7.41
N ARG A 377 3.76 14.95 6.67
CA ARG A 377 3.12 15.35 5.41
C ARG A 377 2.02 16.38 5.61
N THR A 378 1.18 16.23 6.64
CA THR A 378 0.08 17.16 6.92
C THR A 378 0.64 18.55 7.27
N THR A 379 1.77 18.59 7.98
CA THR A 379 2.50 19.84 8.28
C THR A 379 3.09 20.50 7.01
N ALA A 380 3.55 19.70 6.05
CA ALA A 380 4.05 20.19 4.75
C ALA A 380 2.93 20.59 3.77
N GLU A 381 1.81 19.86 3.75
CA GLU A 381 0.63 20.13 2.91
C GLU A 381 -0.16 21.36 3.38
N THR A 382 -0.11 21.69 4.68
CA THR A 382 -0.68 22.95 5.20
C THR A 382 0.17 24.17 4.78
N LEU A 383 1.43 23.96 4.39
CA LEU A 383 2.37 25.00 3.94
C LEU A 383 2.62 25.00 2.41
N ALA A 384 2.15 23.98 1.70
CA ALA A 384 2.25 23.85 0.26
C ALA A 384 0.89 23.48 -0.32
N GLN A 385 0.20 24.48 -0.90
CA GLN A 385 -0.73 24.19 -1.98
C GLN A 385 0.07 23.37 -3.02
N PRO A 386 -0.38 22.15 -3.38
CA PRO A 386 0.27 21.40 -4.44
C PRO A 386 -0.06 22.12 -5.75
N ASP A 387 0.78 23.08 -6.09
CA ASP A 387 0.85 23.65 -7.42
C ASP A 387 1.43 22.56 -8.34
N PRO A 388 0.68 22.06 -9.34
CA PRO A 388 1.17 21.07 -10.29
C PRO A 388 2.43 21.54 -11.03
N GLU A 389 2.71 22.85 -11.04
CA GLU A 389 3.88 23.44 -11.67
C GLU A 389 5.14 23.46 -10.77
N ARG A 390 5.05 23.09 -9.49
CA ARG A 390 6.21 23.15 -8.58
C ARG A 390 7.18 21.96 -8.68
N TYR A 391 6.87 20.98 -9.51
CA TYR A 391 7.84 19.96 -9.92
C TYR A 391 8.52 20.25 -11.26
N ASP A 392 8.28 21.44 -11.85
CA ASP A 392 9.05 21.99 -12.97
C ASP A 392 9.93 23.14 -12.51
N HIS A 393 10.65 22.94 -11.39
CA HIS A 393 11.85 23.74 -11.18
C HIS A 393 12.84 23.31 -12.25
N SER A 394 13.22 24.26 -13.11
CA SER A 394 14.37 24.16 -14.03
C SER A 394 15.44 23.28 -13.39
N VAL A 395 15.75 22.16 -14.05
CA VAL A 395 16.64 21.10 -13.58
C VAL A 395 17.96 21.66 -13.01
N ASP A 396 18.37 22.85 -13.45
CA ASP A 396 19.62 23.52 -13.11
C ASP A 396 19.78 24.00 -11.64
N GLU A 397 18.72 24.09 -10.83
CA GLU A 397 18.82 24.53 -9.41
C GLU A 397 18.54 23.44 -8.35
N ILE A 398 18.24 22.21 -8.75
CA ILE A 398 18.04 21.09 -7.81
C ILE A 398 19.41 20.49 -7.42
N ASP A 399 19.72 20.47 -6.12
CA ASP A 399 20.91 19.80 -5.58
C ASP A 399 21.04 18.36 -6.11
N GLU A 400 22.27 17.96 -6.46
CA GLU A 400 22.55 16.67 -7.08
C GLU A 400 22.05 15.50 -6.23
N THR A 401 22.14 15.63 -4.90
CA THR A 401 21.63 14.66 -3.92
C THR A 401 20.12 14.46 -4.06
N LEU A 402 19.35 15.56 -4.12
CA LEU A 402 17.90 15.51 -4.26
C LEU A 402 17.51 14.90 -5.62
N ARG A 403 18.25 15.23 -6.69
CA ARG A 403 18.04 14.67 -8.03
C ARG A 403 18.25 13.14 -8.04
N ASN A 404 19.22 12.63 -7.30
CA ASN A 404 19.45 11.19 -7.13
C ASN A 404 18.32 10.49 -6.37
N PHE A 405 17.78 11.10 -5.31
CA PHE A 405 16.62 10.56 -4.58
C PHE A 405 15.36 10.50 -5.44
N ILE A 406 15.09 11.54 -6.23
CA ILE A 406 13.99 11.56 -7.21
C ILE A 406 14.18 10.42 -8.22
N THR A 407 15.41 10.22 -8.69
CA THR A 407 15.72 9.14 -9.64
C THR A 407 15.50 7.75 -9.04
N LEU A 408 15.88 7.52 -7.77
CA LEU A 408 15.59 6.26 -7.07
C LEU A 408 14.08 6.02 -6.88
N ASN A 409 13.29 7.08 -6.69
CA ASN A 409 11.83 7.00 -6.67
C ASN A 409 11.27 6.64 -8.06
N ARG A 410 11.77 7.27 -9.14
CA ARG A 410 11.42 6.90 -10.53
C ARG A 410 11.69 5.42 -10.81
N VAL A 411 12.86 4.92 -10.43
CA VAL A 411 13.22 3.49 -10.52
C VAL A 411 12.16 2.64 -9.83
N SER A 412 11.86 2.97 -8.58
CA SER A 412 10.91 2.22 -7.75
C SER A 412 9.51 2.18 -8.37
N LYS A 413 8.96 3.33 -8.78
CA LYS A 413 7.64 3.42 -9.42
C LYS A 413 7.57 2.70 -10.76
N THR A 414 8.65 2.75 -11.54
CA THR A 414 8.73 2.04 -12.82
C THR A 414 8.67 0.53 -12.62
N VAL A 415 9.43 -0.01 -11.65
CA VAL A 415 9.39 -1.43 -11.30
C VAL A 415 8.01 -1.84 -10.77
N ASP A 416 7.38 -1.01 -9.93
CA ASP A 416 6.03 -1.29 -9.41
C ASP A 416 4.99 -1.38 -10.54
N VAL A 417 5.00 -0.42 -11.48
CA VAL A 417 4.09 -0.42 -12.64
C VAL A 417 4.36 -1.62 -13.54
N MET A 418 5.61 -1.88 -13.92
CA MET A 418 5.96 -3.04 -14.74
C MET A 418 5.56 -4.36 -14.06
N GLY A 419 5.77 -4.50 -12.75
CA GLY A 419 5.39 -5.68 -11.99
C GLY A 419 3.86 -5.87 -11.93
N GLN A 420 3.09 -4.79 -11.77
CA GLN A 420 1.63 -4.84 -11.87
C GLN A 420 1.18 -5.22 -13.28
N MET A 421 1.77 -4.64 -14.31
CA MET A 421 1.49 -4.97 -15.70
C MET A 421 1.80 -6.45 -16.01
N LEU A 422 2.95 -6.98 -15.56
CA LEU A 422 3.32 -8.39 -15.71
C LEU A 422 2.31 -9.35 -15.06
N ARG A 423 1.76 -8.99 -13.89
CA ARG A 423 0.73 -9.75 -13.20
C ARG A 423 -0.62 -9.67 -13.92
N SER A 424 -1.04 -8.48 -14.33
CA SER A 424 -2.31 -8.22 -15.02
C SER A 424 -2.38 -8.82 -16.42
N TYR A 425 -1.25 -8.91 -17.13
CA TYR A 425 -1.19 -9.32 -18.54
C TYR A 425 -0.62 -10.73 -18.76
N ALA A 426 -0.56 -11.55 -17.71
CA ALA A 426 0.00 -12.88 -17.80
C ALA A 426 -0.69 -13.76 -18.88
N GLY A 427 -1.92 -13.45 -19.29
CA GLY A 427 -2.59 -14.16 -20.39
C GLY A 427 -2.44 -13.54 -21.79
N SER A 428 -2.18 -12.23 -21.88
CA SER A 428 -2.29 -11.46 -23.15
C SER A 428 -0.96 -11.08 -23.78
N ILE A 429 0.14 -11.12 -23.02
CA ILE A 429 1.49 -10.83 -23.51
C ILE A 429 2.23 -12.14 -23.83
N ASP A 430 2.97 -12.16 -24.94
CA ASP A 430 3.79 -13.29 -25.34
C ASP A 430 4.94 -13.56 -24.34
N GLY A 431 5.44 -14.80 -24.33
CA GLY A 431 6.47 -15.23 -23.38
C GLY A 431 7.77 -14.41 -23.48
N GLU A 432 8.20 -14.04 -24.68
CA GLU A 432 9.45 -13.30 -24.90
C GLU A 432 9.35 -11.89 -24.31
N THR A 433 8.23 -11.21 -24.52
CA THR A 433 8.00 -9.88 -23.95
C THR A 433 7.95 -9.92 -22.42
N LYS A 434 7.39 -10.97 -21.81
CA LYS A 434 7.44 -11.14 -20.34
C LYS A 434 8.86 -11.32 -19.83
N VAL A 435 9.67 -12.15 -20.49
CA VAL A 435 11.07 -12.38 -20.10
C VAL A 435 11.86 -11.07 -20.20
N ARG A 436 11.66 -10.29 -21.28
CA ARG A 436 12.30 -8.97 -21.44
C ARG A 436 11.91 -7.98 -20.36
N ALA A 437 10.61 -7.89 -20.04
CA ALA A 437 10.12 -6.99 -19.00
C ALA A 437 10.57 -7.41 -17.60
N MET A 438 10.57 -8.71 -17.29
CA MET A 438 11.07 -9.21 -16.01
C MET A 438 12.57 -8.98 -15.85
N ARG A 439 13.35 -9.23 -16.91
CA ARG A 439 14.79 -8.93 -16.94
C ARG A 439 15.05 -7.45 -16.65
N GLU A 440 14.29 -6.57 -17.29
CA GLU A 440 14.42 -5.13 -17.06
C GLU A 440 14.03 -4.72 -15.63
N CYS A 441 13.03 -5.36 -15.02
CA CYS A 441 12.70 -5.13 -13.61
C CYS A 441 13.91 -5.47 -12.70
N TYR A 442 14.61 -6.56 -12.99
CA TYR A 442 15.79 -6.98 -12.23
C TYR A 442 16.92 -5.97 -12.44
N ASP A 443 17.27 -5.70 -13.70
CA ASP A 443 18.38 -4.83 -14.06
C ASP A 443 18.18 -3.39 -13.57
N LEU A 444 16.99 -2.81 -13.75
CA LEU A 444 16.67 -1.45 -13.29
C LEU A 444 16.75 -1.36 -11.75
N THR A 445 16.25 -2.37 -11.03
CA THR A 445 16.38 -2.42 -9.57
C THR A 445 17.85 -2.46 -9.15
N MET A 446 18.65 -3.30 -9.81
CA MET A 446 20.07 -3.45 -9.49
C MET A 446 20.90 -2.22 -9.91
N ARG A 447 20.51 -1.49 -10.96
CA ARG A 447 21.07 -0.17 -11.31
C ARG A 447 20.75 0.87 -10.25
N GLY A 448 19.52 0.87 -9.72
CA GLY A 448 19.14 1.71 -8.59
C GLY A 448 19.98 1.42 -7.33
N LEU A 449 20.19 0.14 -6.99
CA LEU A 449 21.08 -0.22 -5.88
C LEU A 449 22.53 0.18 -6.16
N GLY A 450 22.99 0.03 -7.40
CA GLY A 450 24.30 0.49 -7.85
C GLY A 450 24.50 1.98 -7.63
N LEU A 451 23.53 2.82 -8.03
CA LEU A 451 23.57 4.27 -7.79
C LEU A 451 23.69 4.58 -6.29
N LEU A 452 22.87 3.93 -5.46
CA LEU A 452 22.91 4.15 -4.02
C LEU A 452 24.27 3.76 -3.40
N TYR A 453 24.88 2.69 -3.90
CA TYR A 453 26.22 2.28 -3.50
C TYR A 453 27.31 3.24 -3.95
N THR A 454 27.23 3.77 -5.18
CA THR A 454 28.13 4.82 -5.64
C THR A 454 28.04 6.07 -4.75
N LEU A 455 26.84 6.46 -4.33
CA LEU A 455 26.66 7.59 -3.40
C LEU A 455 27.31 7.34 -2.04
N ILE A 456 27.17 6.13 -1.49
CA ILE A 456 27.81 5.77 -0.22
C ILE A 456 29.34 5.71 -0.37
N GLU A 457 29.84 5.13 -1.46
CA GLU A 457 31.28 5.02 -1.73
C GLU A 457 31.93 6.40 -1.85
N ASN A 458 31.30 7.32 -2.59
CA ASN A 458 31.81 8.68 -2.79
C ASN A 458 31.87 9.50 -1.48
N ASN A 459 31.00 9.21 -0.51
CA ASN A 459 30.89 9.94 0.76
C ASN A 459 31.31 9.09 1.98
N LEU A 460 32.08 8.03 1.75
CA LEU A 460 32.30 7.00 2.78
C LEU A 460 32.97 7.55 4.04
N GLU A 461 34.04 8.33 3.89
CA GLU A 461 34.81 8.82 5.04
C GLU A 461 34.00 9.83 5.88
N GLU A 462 33.21 10.68 5.23
CA GLU A 462 32.28 11.60 5.89
C GLU A 462 31.18 10.82 6.63
N ALA A 463 30.63 9.78 6.00
CA ALA A 463 29.65 8.91 6.63
C ALA A 463 30.22 8.16 7.85
N VAL A 464 31.47 7.68 7.78
CA VAL A 464 32.16 7.05 8.92
C VAL A 464 32.30 8.03 10.08
N GLN A 465 32.73 9.26 9.80
CA GLN A 465 32.86 10.29 10.83
C GLN A 465 31.51 10.62 11.47
N PHE A 466 30.49 10.88 10.66
CA PHE A 466 29.14 11.21 11.12
C PHE A 466 28.54 10.11 11.99
N VAL A 467 28.66 8.84 11.58
CA VAL A 467 28.18 7.70 12.38
C VAL A 467 28.95 7.58 13.70
N GLY A 468 30.27 7.83 13.68
CA GLY A 468 31.09 7.86 14.89
C GLY A 468 30.61 8.92 15.89
N GLU A 469 30.35 10.14 15.41
CA GLU A 469 29.80 11.24 16.23
C GLU A 469 28.42 10.88 16.80
N LEU A 470 27.53 10.30 15.98
CA LEU A 470 26.21 9.83 16.40
C LEU A 470 26.29 8.76 17.51
N PHE A 471 27.26 7.84 17.44
CA PHE A 471 27.47 6.86 18.51
C PHE A 471 27.90 7.51 19.82
N LEU A 472 28.77 8.52 19.77
CA LEU A 472 29.20 9.25 20.98
C LEU A 472 28.07 10.06 21.62
N GLU A 473 27.13 10.55 20.82
CA GLU A 473 25.94 11.25 21.29
C GLU A 473 24.94 10.27 21.95
N ARG A 474 24.62 9.15 21.28
CA ARG A 474 23.59 8.20 21.71
C ARG A 474 24.07 7.21 22.78
N LEU A 475 25.37 6.93 22.83
CA LEU A 475 25.99 5.97 23.75
C LEU A 475 27.15 6.64 24.49
N PRO A 476 26.88 7.43 25.55
CA PRO A 476 27.91 8.19 26.27
C PRO A 476 29.05 7.32 26.83
N THR A 477 28.77 6.03 27.10
CA THR A 477 29.76 5.04 27.55
C THR A 477 30.87 4.78 26.53
N TRP A 478 30.61 5.07 25.24
CA TRP A 478 31.56 4.83 24.14
C TRP A 478 32.57 5.98 23.96
N LYS A 479 32.46 7.08 24.72
CA LYS A 479 33.47 8.15 24.74
C LYS A 479 34.85 7.71 25.21
N SER A 480 34.92 6.57 25.90
CA SER A 480 36.17 5.96 26.38
C SER A 480 36.86 5.07 25.35
N LEU A 481 36.22 4.78 24.21
CA LEU A 481 36.80 3.96 23.15
C LEU A 481 37.91 4.71 22.42
N GLU A 482 38.92 3.98 21.97
CA GLU A 482 39.93 4.55 21.07
C GLU A 482 39.29 4.94 19.73
N LYS A 483 39.81 6.02 19.11
CA LYS A 483 39.31 6.53 17.83
C LYS A 483 39.24 5.44 16.74
N ARG A 484 40.26 4.59 16.67
CA ARG A 484 40.32 3.46 15.73
C ARG A 484 39.19 2.46 15.97
N GLU A 485 38.87 2.14 17.22
CA GLU A 485 37.78 1.21 17.54
C GLU A 485 36.42 1.83 17.17
N LEU A 486 36.24 3.14 17.36
CA LEU A 486 35.04 3.86 16.93
C LEU A 486 34.88 3.83 15.40
N GLU A 487 35.96 4.07 14.65
CA GLU A 487 35.98 3.99 13.18
C GLU A 487 35.65 2.57 12.68
N GLU A 488 36.25 1.53 13.28
CA GLU A 488 35.96 0.13 12.94
C GLU A 488 34.49 -0.22 13.18
N ARG A 489 33.89 0.26 14.27
CA ARG A 489 32.45 0.09 14.56
C ARG A 489 31.57 0.86 13.58
N ALA A 490 31.94 2.08 13.20
CA ALA A 490 31.22 2.88 12.22
C ALA A 490 31.25 2.23 10.82
N ARG A 491 32.41 1.74 10.36
CA ARG A 491 32.53 0.99 9.10
C ARG A 491 31.69 -0.29 9.13
N HIS A 492 31.70 -1.03 10.24
CA HIS A 492 30.84 -2.21 10.39
C HIS A 492 29.34 -1.86 10.40
N PHE A 493 28.96 -0.70 10.94
CA PHE A 493 27.59 -0.21 10.83
C PHE A 493 27.20 0.11 9.39
N ILE A 494 28.06 0.79 8.63
CA ILE A 494 27.84 1.10 7.21
C ILE A 494 27.75 -0.20 6.39
N PHE A 495 28.57 -1.21 6.67
CA PHE A 495 28.44 -2.54 6.04
C PHE A 495 27.05 -3.14 6.27
N ASN A 496 26.55 -3.10 7.52
CA ASN A 496 25.23 -3.60 7.87
C ASN A 496 24.11 -2.77 7.24
N LEU A 497 24.31 -1.46 7.05
CA LEU A 497 23.41 -0.56 6.33
C LEU A 497 23.36 -0.93 4.85
N CYS A 498 24.50 -1.08 4.18
CA CYS A 498 24.57 -1.51 2.77
C CYS A 498 23.88 -2.86 2.57
N THR A 499 24.06 -3.80 3.51
CA THR A 499 23.38 -5.10 3.47
C THR A 499 21.87 -4.96 3.65
N ALA A 500 21.42 -4.09 4.57
CA ALA A 500 19.99 -3.83 4.79
C ALA A 500 19.34 -3.16 3.57
N LEU A 501 20.04 -2.23 2.92
CA LEU A 501 19.60 -1.57 1.68
C LEU A 501 19.45 -2.59 0.54
N ALA A 502 20.44 -3.46 0.33
CA ALA A 502 20.31 -4.54 -0.65
C ALA A 502 19.09 -5.43 -0.38
N GLN A 503 18.89 -5.83 0.87
CA GLN A 503 17.72 -6.61 1.26
C GLN A 503 16.41 -5.86 0.95
N ALA A 504 16.34 -4.55 1.24
CA ALA A 504 15.16 -3.74 0.97
C ALA A 504 14.85 -3.64 -0.53
N PHE A 505 15.87 -3.47 -1.38
CA PHE A 505 15.70 -3.45 -2.84
C PHE A 505 15.19 -4.81 -3.38
N LEU A 506 15.79 -5.92 -2.94
CA LEU A 506 15.37 -7.28 -3.34
C LEU A 506 13.94 -7.59 -2.87
N GLN A 507 13.60 -7.21 -1.64
CA GLN A 507 12.27 -7.37 -1.09
C GLN A 507 11.24 -6.52 -1.86
N ARG A 508 11.58 -5.27 -2.20
CA ARG A 508 10.69 -4.40 -2.98
C ARG A 508 10.41 -4.98 -4.36
N LEU A 509 11.47 -5.39 -5.07
CA LEU A 509 11.33 -6.07 -6.37
C LEU A 509 10.47 -7.33 -6.24
N THR A 510 10.71 -8.14 -5.22
CA THR A 510 9.92 -9.35 -4.94
C THR A 510 8.44 -9.03 -4.73
N ASN A 511 8.10 -7.95 -4.02
CA ASN A 511 6.70 -7.54 -3.83
C ASN A 511 6.04 -7.05 -5.14
N ALA A 512 6.83 -6.44 -6.03
CA ALA A 512 6.35 -5.93 -7.30
C ALA A 512 6.09 -7.05 -8.33
N VAL A 513 7.00 -8.04 -8.44
CA VAL A 513 6.97 -9.05 -9.51
C VAL A 513 6.72 -10.48 -9.04
N GLY A 514 6.82 -10.76 -7.74
CA GLY A 514 6.70 -12.10 -7.16
C GLY A 514 5.27 -12.62 -7.26
N ALA A 515 5.01 -13.43 -8.27
CA ALA A 515 3.72 -14.07 -8.49
C ALA A 515 3.92 -15.49 -9.04
N GLN A 516 3.10 -16.43 -8.57
CA GLN A 516 3.22 -17.85 -8.90
C GLN A 516 3.04 -18.12 -10.40
N ASN A 517 2.18 -17.36 -11.09
CA ASN A 517 1.96 -17.46 -12.52
C ASN A 517 3.16 -16.99 -13.39
N LEU A 518 4.20 -16.43 -12.78
CA LEU A 518 5.43 -15.98 -13.46
C LEU A 518 6.62 -16.92 -13.22
N GLU A 519 6.41 -18.09 -12.59
CA GLU A 519 7.49 -19.02 -12.23
C GLU A 519 8.35 -19.46 -13.43
N LEU A 520 7.72 -19.74 -14.58
CA LEU A 520 8.45 -20.09 -15.81
C LEU A 520 9.35 -18.95 -16.30
N VAL A 521 8.94 -17.69 -16.07
CA VAL A 521 9.73 -16.51 -16.42
C VAL A 521 10.96 -16.43 -15.53
N PHE A 522 10.82 -16.63 -14.21
CA PHE A 522 11.96 -16.64 -13.28
C PHE A 522 12.99 -17.71 -13.66
N ASN A 523 12.53 -18.93 -13.98
CA ASN A 523 13.41 -20.03 -14.38
C ASN A 523 14.25 -19.67 -15.62
N SER A 524 13.64 -19.04 -16.62
CA SER A 524 14.33 -18.64 -17.85
C SER A 524 15.41 -17.56 -17.66
N LEU A 525 15.41 -16.85 -16.52
CA LEU A 525 16.38 -15.80 -16.22
C LEU A 525 17.61 -16.31 -15.48
N LEU A 526 17.67 -17.58 -15.09
CA LEU A 526 18.75 -18.14 -14.26
C LEU A 526 19.93 -18.74 -15.04
N GLU A 527 19.76 -18.97 -16.35
CA GLU A 527 20.84 -19.49 -17.20
C GLU A 527 21.93 -18.43 -17.38
N ASP A 528 23.18 -18.78 -17.04
CA ASP A 528 24.37 -17.91 -17.08
C ASP A 528 24.19 -16.52 -16.44
N ALA A 529 23.39 -16.47 -15.38
CA ALA A 529 22.97 -15.23 -14.72
C ALA A 529 23.97 -14.76 -13.65
N PRO A 530 24.03 -13.44 -13.37
CA PRO A 530 24.84 -12.91 -12.27
C PRO A 530 24.32 -13.35 -10.90
N VAL A 531 25.16 -13.24 -9.86
CA VAL A 531 24.80 -13.61 -8.48
C VAL A 531 23.55 -12.87 -7.99
N SER A 532 23.37 -11.61 -8.42
CA SER A 532 22.18 -10.82 -8.11
C SER A 532 20.89 -11.49 -8.54
N TYR A 533 20.83 -12.11 -9.73
CA TYR A 533 19.64 -12.79 -10.22
C TYR A 533 19.30 -14.03 -9.39
N HIS A 534 20.33 -14.79 -8.99
CA HIS A 534 20.15 -15.95 -8.13
C HIS A 534 19.65 -15.56 -6.72
N LEU A 535 20.11 -14.43 -6.18
CA LEU A 535 19.62 -13.90 -4.89
C LEU A 535 18.19 -13.35 -4.99
N ILE A 536 17.85 -12.69 -6.11
CA ILE A 536 16.49 -12.23 -6.40
C ILE A 536 15.54 -13.43 -6.48
N ASP A 537 15.89 -14.46 -7.26
CA ASP A 537 15.12 -15.70 -7.39
C ASP A 537 14.92 -16.40 -6.04
N TYR A 538 15.97 -16.47 -5.21
CA TYR A 538 15.85 -16.98 -3.85
C TYR A 538 14.86 -16.16 -3.02
N CYS A 539 14.93 -14.84 -3.08
CA CYS A 539 14.02 -13.95 -2.38
C CYS A 539 12.56 -14.16 -2.84
N ILE A 540 12.33 -14.24 -4.15
CA ILE A 540 11.00 -14.50 -4.73
C ILE A 540 10.44 -15.83 -4.25
N ARG A 541 11.22 -16.92 -4.36
CA ARG A 541 10.75 -18.26 -3.96
C ARG A 541 10.47 -18.35 -2.47
N THR A 542 11.34 -17.77 -1.64
CA THR A 542 11.18 -17.84 -0.20
C THR A 542 10.07 -16.92 0.32
N TRP A 543 9.89 -15.73 -0.24
CA TRP A 543 8.97 -14.73 0.33
C TRP A 543 7.62 -14.65 -0.37
N ALA A 544 7.58 -14.82 -1.70
CA ALA A 544 6.33 -14.77 -2.46
C ALA A 544 5.71 -16.17 -2.64
N LEU A 545 6.54 -17.21 -2.74
CA LEU A 545 6.07 -18.59 -3.00
C LEU A 545 6.12 -19.52 -1.78
N ASP A 546 6.68 -19.06 -0.64
CA ASP A 546 6.88 -19.84 0.58
C ASP A 546 7.64 -21.17 0.35
N GLN A 547 8.61 -21.13 -0.56
CA GLN A 547 9.45 -22.27 -0.94
C GLN A 547 10.88 -22.04 -0.49
N VAL A 548 11.23 -22.60 0.67
CA VAL A 548 12.64 -22.70 1.10
C VAL A 548 13.18 -24.07 0.70
N ASP A 549 14.19 -24.10 -0.17
CA ASP A 549 14.87 -25.33 -0.57
C ASP A 549 16.33 -25.33 -0.10
N ILE A 550 16.70 -26.35 0.68
CA ILE A 550 18.07 -26.54 1.17
C ILE A 550 19.07 -26.78 0.04
N HIS A 551 18.65 -27.42 -1.07
CA HIS A 551 19.52 -27.63 -2.23
C HIS A 551 19.88 -26.28 -2.85
N ARG A 552 18.89 -25.40 -3.03
CA ARG A 552 19.11 -24.03 -3.50
C ARG A 552 19.99 -23.22 -2.56
N VAL A 553 19.79 -23.33 -1.24
CA VAL A 553 20.68 -22.69 -0.25
C VAL A 553 22.12 -23.13 -0.40
N ARG A 554 22.37 -24.43 -0.62
CA ARG A 554 23.74 -24.96 -0.83
C ARG A 554 24.39 -24.43 -2.10
N GLU A 555 23.64 -24.32 -3.19
CA GLU A 555 24.12 -23.71 -4.44
C GLU A 555 24.51 -22.24 -4.22
N LEU A 556 23.60 -21.47 -3.63
CA LEU A 556 23.83 -20.05 -3.35
C LEU A 556 25.01 -19.83 -2.40
N LYS A 557 25.17 -20.67 -1.38
CA LYS A 557 26.35 -20.64 -0.51
C LYS A 557 27.63 -20.84 -1.31
N LYS A 558 27.68 -21.78 -2.26
CA LYS A 558 28.87 -21.98 -3.11
C LYS A 558 29.17 -20.73 -3.96
N LEU A 559 28.13 -20.10 -4.52
CA LEU A 559 28.24 -18.90 -5.36
C LEU A 559 28.64 -17.64 -4.58
N THR A 560 28.21 -17.54 -3.32
CA THR A 560 28.32 -16.32 -2.52
C THR A 560 29.40 -16.36 -1.43
N ARG A 561 29.87 -17.54 -0.99
CA ARG A 561 30.83 -17.66 0.15
C ARG A 561 32.10 -16.83 0.02
N SER A 562 32.57 -16.57 -1.20
CA SER A 562 33.75 -15.75 -1.47
C SER A 562 33.45 -14.25 -1.54
N LYS A 563 32.18 -13.87 -1.46
CA LYS A 563 31.64 -12.52 -1.64
C LYS A 563 30.93 -12.12 -0.34
N LEU A 564 31.62 -11.40 0.54
CA LEU A 564 31.18 -11.15 1.92
C LEU A 564 29.77 -10.55 2.02
N LEU A 565 29.46 -9.53 1.20
CA LEU A 565 28.15 -8.89 1.17
C LEU A 565 27.06 -9.86 0.69
N ALA A 566 27.30 -10.56 -0.42
CA ALA A 566 26.35 -11.52 -1.00
C ALA A 566 26.04 -12.67 -0.03
N TYR A 567 27.06 -13.19 0.66
CA TYR A 567 26.90 -14.25 1.64
C TYR A 567 26.11 -13.78 2.87
N THR A 568 26.43 -12.57 3.36
CA THR A 568 25.69 -11.96 4.48
C THR A 568 24.24 -11.69 4.12
N LEU A 569 23.98 -11.23 2.89
CA LEU A 569 22.64 -11.01 2.38
C LEU A 569 21.84 -12.32 2.31
N LEU A 570 22.43 -13.42 1.80
CA LEU A 570 21.79 -14.74 1.81
C LEU A 570 21.39 -15.19 3.22
N MET A 571 22.29 -15.02 4.21
CA MET A 571 21.99 -15.36 5.60
C MET A 571 20.84 -14.50 6.15
N ARG A 572 20.85 -13.18 5.91
CA ARG A 572 19.80 -12.27 6.38
C ARG A 572 18.44 -12.52 5.73
N LEU A 573 18.40 -12.80 4.42
CA LEU A 573 17.18 -13.15 3.71
C LEU A 573 16.54 -14.41 4.30
N THR A 574 17.37 -15.41 4.60
CA THR A 574 16.95 -16.68 5.22
C THR A 574 16.43 -16.48 6.64
N LEU A 575 17.14 -15.71 7.46
CA LEU A 575 16.72 -15.37 8.82
C LEU A 575 15.42 -14.57 8.86
N THR A 576 15.29 -13.59 7.96
CA THR A 576 14.08 -12.77 7.89
C THR A 576 12.87 -13.62 7.53
N HIS A 577 13.06 -14.62 6.64
CA HIS A 577 12.01 -15.58 6.35
C HIS A 577 11.66 -16.43 7.58
N PHE A 578 12.64 -17.03 8.28
CA PHE A 578 12.35 -17.83 9.50
C PHE A 578 11.75 -17.00 10.64
N TYR A 579 12.06 -15.71 10.70
CA TYR A 579 11.50 -14.80 11.70
C TYR A 579 10.00 -14.51 11.45
N LEU A 580 9.56 -14.48 10.19
CA LEU A 580 8.21 -14.08 9.78
C LEU A 580 7.30 -15.25 9.40
N TYR A 581 7.88 -16.35 8.93
CA TYR A 581 7.15 -17.50 8.43
C TYR A 581 7.47 -18.74 9.25
N HIS A 582 6.47 -19.59 9.44
CA HIS A 582 6.66 -20.84 10.14
C HIS A 582 7.44 -21.82 9.25
N VAL A 583 8.59 -22.25 9.74
CA VAL A 583 9.41 -23.29 9.12
C VAL A 583 9.58 -24.42 10.13
N ASP A 584 9.51 -25.67 9.64
CA ASP A 584 9.79 -26.84 10.46
C ASP A 584 11.15 -26.65 11.18
N PRO A 585 11.22 -26.79 12.52
CA PRO A 585 12.42 -26.53 13.28
C PRO A 585 13.63 -27.36 12.84
N ARG A 586 13.43 -28.61 12.37
CA ARG A 586 14.53 -29.45 11.87
C ARG A 586 15.06 -28.89 10.55
N LYS A 587 14.17 -28.48 9.66
CA LYS A 587 14.56 -27.83 8.39
C LYS A 587 15.28 -26.51 8.65
N ALA A 588 14.77 -25.69 9.56
CA ALA A 588 15.42 -24.44 9.96
C ALA A 588 16.82 -24.68 10.55
N GLN A 589 16.96 -25.65 11.45
CA GLN A 589 18.25 -26.03 12.03
C GLN A 589 19.25 -26.52 10.98
N GLN A 590 18.81 -27.36 10.02
CA GLN A 590 19.65 -27.84 8.93
C GLN A 590 20.15 -26.69 8.04
N ILE A 591 19.27 -25.76 7.70
CA ILE A 591 19.61 -24.60 6.87
C ILE A 591 20.54 -23.63 7.62
N CYS A 592 20.26 -23.37 8.90
CA CYS A 592 21.14 -22.56 9.76
C CYS A 592 22.55 -23.17 9.85
N ALA A 593 22.65 -24.49 10.07
CA ALA A 593 23.92 -25.19 10.10
C ALA A 593 24.67 -25.09 8.76
N GLU A 594 23.95 -25.22 7.64
CA GLU A 594 24.53 -25.04 6.30
C GLU A 594 25.07 -23.62 6.11
N LEU A 595 24.39 -22.59 6.62
CA LEU A 595 24.83 -21.20 6.48
C LEU A 595 25.78 -20.71 7.58
N GLY A 596 26.09 -21.53 8.59
CA GLY A 596 26.92 -21.13 9.73
C GLY A 596 26.22 -20.14 10.68
N ILE A 597 24.89 -20.16 10.72
CA ILE A 597 24.06 -19.36 11.60
C ILE A 597 23.87 -20.11 12.92
N GLU A 598 24.07 -19.44 14.06
CA GLU A 598 23.81 -20.04 15.36
C GLU A 598 22.30 -20.22 15.58
N TYR A 599 21.84 -21.46 15.72
CA TYR A 599 20.43 -21.76 16.01
C TYR A 599 20.22 -21.88 17.52
N ARG A 600 19.40 -20.98 18.09
CA ARG A 600 18.96 -21.03 19.49
C ARG A 600 17.50 -21.42 19.54
N ALA A 601 17.22 -22.63 20.01
CA ALA A 601 15.87 -23.11 20.23
C ALA A 601 15.13 -22.21 21.24
N ALA A 602 13.82 -22.05 21.05
CA ALA A 602 12.97 -21.42 22.05
C ALA A 602 13.11 -22.22 23.35
N MET A 603 13.54 -21.59 24.45
CA MET A 603 13.28 -22.19 25.75
C MET A 603 11.76 -22.21 25.91
N LEU A 604 11.16 -23.40 25.81
CA LEU A 604 9.82 -23.62 26.33
C LEU A 604 9.75 -22.95 27.71
N ALA A 605 8.72 -22.15 27.93
CA ALA A 605 8.40 -21.52 29.21
C ALA A 605 8.01 -22.57 30.28
N ASP A 606 8.87 -23.56 30.50
CA ASP A 606 8.70 -24.68 31.42
C ASP A 606 9.24 -24.35 32.83
N LEU A 607 9.15 -23.07 33.20
CA LEU A 607 9.50 -22.56 34.53
C LEU A 607 8.31 -21.95 35.29
N ARG A 608 7.09 -21.99 34.74
CA ARG A 608 5.87 -21.62 35.51
C ARG A 608 5.22 -22.79 36.27
N GLY A 609 5.74 -24.02 36.15
CA GLY A 609 5.18 -25.20 36.81
C GLY A 609 5.98 -25.79 37.98
N ARG A 610 7.21 -25.32 38.25
CA ARG A 610 8.08 -25.95 39.25
C ARG A 610 8.29 -25.16 40.55
N ASP A 611 7.96 -23.87 40.60
CA ASP A 611 8.07 -23.06 41.83
C ASP A 611 6.79 -22.98 42.67
N GLN A 612 5.66 -23.55 42.21
CA GLN A 612 4.43 -23.64 43.02
C GLN A 612 4.31 -24.92 43.88
N LYS A 613 5.35 -25.78 43.93
CA LYS A 613 5.32 -27.04 44.72
C LYS A 613 6.34 -27.15 45.85
N ARG A 614 6.89 -26.04 46.36
CA ARG A 614 7.70 -26.05 47.59
C ARG A 614 7.39 -24.87 48.52
N ASN A 615 6.25 -24.94 49.22
CA ASN A 615 6.14 -24.76 50.68
C ASN A 615 4.67 -24.57 51.11
N PRO A 616 4.07 -25.56 51.79
CA PRO A 616 3.14 -25.30 52.87
C PRO A 616 3.85 -25.50 54.21
N HIS A 617 3.47 -24.68 55.20
CA HIS A 617 3.80 -24.75 56.64
C HIS A 617 4.99 -23.94 57.15
N ARG A 618 4.69 -22.78 57.74
CA ARG A 618 4.53 -22.52 59.19
C ARG A 618 4.12 -21.03 59.31
N GLY A 619 3.05 -20.65 59.99
CA GLY A 619 2.67 -21.04 61.34
C GLY A 619 3.01 -19.87 62.24
#